data_AF-A0A941MX46-F1
#
_entry.id   AF-A0A941MX46-F1
#
_cell.length_a   1.000
_cell.length_b   1.000
_cell.length_c   1.000
_cell.angle_alpha   90.00
_cell.angle_beta   90.00
_cell.angle_gamma   90.00
#
_symmetry.space_group_name_H-M   'P 1'
#
loop_
_entity.id
_entity.type
_entity.pdbx_description
1 polymer ?
#
loop_
_entity_poly.entity_id
_entity_poly.type
_entity_poly.pdbx_seq_one_letter_code
_entity_poly.pdbx_strand_id
1 'polypeptide(L)'
;ELTIDWVYMRALWDKRDGNKPVPIEFQSDDPEKQPEKFKHILATVGKPRATIRFSKTGNPLKVTTPNGKPVSNKTAANDTADGSREAHLIVLPEQPVAIGESWKERYDIVTFDETRNLTKVMFQRVYKLVAVTDGKAIIELKTMILSPGLSPPVLSQFLLAEVAGKITLDINRGLIVSKVLTAQNTVVNAIPGVSSQMKGTLHYTEKLTGEEQAATRAAASADVNSKK
;
A
#
# COMPACT_ATOMS: atom_id res chain seq x y z
N GLU A 1 0.57 -14.51 5.53
CA GLU A 1 -0.32 -14.57 4.35
C GLU A 1 -1.03 -13.22 4.25
N LEU A 2 -1.25 -12.72 3.04
CA LEU A 2 -2.01 -11.48 2.80
C LEU A 2 -3.37 -11.82 2.19
N THR A 3 -4.44 -11.36 2.84
CA THR A 3 -5.83 -11.50 2.39
C THR A 3 -6.53 -10.16 2.53
N ILE A 4 -7.42 -9.84 1.60
CA ILE A 4 -8.30 -8.69 1.69
C ILE A 4 -9.69 -9.21 2.06
N ASP A 5 -10.11 -8.97 3.29
CA ASP A 5 -11.37 -9.54 3.81
C ASP A 5 -12.61 -8.79 3.29
N TRP A 6 -12.48 -7.48 3.09
CA TRP A 6 -13.59 -6.62 2.73
C TRP A 6 -13.10 -5.38 2.00
N VAL A 7 -13.92 -4.89 1.06
CA VAL A 7 -13.64 -3.69 0.28
C VAL A 7 -14.90 -2.83 0.18
N TYR A 8 -14.71 -1.54 0.45
CA TYR A 8 -15.65 -0.49 0.09
C TYR A 8 -14.96 0.53 -0.80
N MET A 9 -15.62 0.88 -1.90
CA MET A 9 -15.11 1.88 -2.83
C MET A 9 -16.27 2.72 -3.34
N ARG A 10 -16.02 4.02 -3.49
CA ARG A 10 -16.94 4.95 -4.13
C ARG A 10 -16.19 5.81 -5.12
N ALA A 11 -16.63 5.79 -6.37
CA ALA A 11 -15.99 6.51 -7.46
C ALA A 11 -17.00 7.37 -8.20
N LEU A 12 -16.66 8.64 -8.40
CA LEU A 12 -17.46 9.61 -9.13
C LEU A 12 -16.68 10.05 -10.37
N TRP A 13 -17.27 9.89 -11.55
CA TRP A 13 -16.72 10.41 -12.79
C TRP A 13 -17.64 11.50 -13.29
N ASP A 14 -17.09 12.71 -13.43
CA ASP A 14 -17.84 13.80 -14.03
C ASP A 14 -17.98 13.52 -15.54
N LYS A 15 -19.22 13.56 -16.03
CA LYS A 15 -19.50 13.42 -17.46
C LYS A 15 -19.72 14.83 -18.00
N ARG A 16 -19.03 15.17 -19.09
CA ARG A 16 -19.19 16.45 -19.80
C ARG A 16 -20.59 16.68 -20.40
N ASP A 17 -21.53 15.75 -20.20
CA ASP A 17 -22.88 15.77 -20.75
C ASP A 17 -23.90 16.57 -19.90
N GLY A 18 -23.46 17.18 -18.79
CA GLY A 18 -24.28 18.08 -17.97
C GLY A 18 -25.23 17.39 -17.01
N ASN A 19 -25.28 16.06 -16.99
CA ASN A 19 -26.02 15.32 -15.96
C ASN A 19 -25.23 15.27 -14.65
N LYS A 20 -25.94 15.41 -13.51
CA LYS A 20 -25.32 15.23 -12.19
C LYS A 20 -24.73 13.82 -12.11
N PRO A 21 -23.40 13.68 -11.94
CA PRO A 21 -22.80 12.36 -11.90
C PRO A 21 -23.25 11.66 -10.61
N VAL A 22 -23.69 10.41 -10.73
CA VAL A 22 -24.01 9.54 -9.59
C VAL A 22 -22.75 8.72 -9.27
N PRO A 23 -22.27 8.71 -8.01
CA PRO A 23 -21.15 7.86 -7.65
C PRO A 23 -21.50 6.39 -7.89
N ILE A 24 -20.58 5.63 -8.48
CA ILE A 24 -20.67 4.18 -8.41
C ILE A 24 -20.06 3.75 -7.07
N GLU A 25 -20.87 3.02 -6.31
CA GLU A 25 -20.48 2.38 -5.07
C GLU A 25 -20.19 0.90 -5.32
N PHE A 26 -19.21 0.37 -4.59
CA PHE A 26 -18.87 -1.04 -4.53
C PHE A 26 -18.71 -1.46 -3.07
N GLN A 27 -19.43 -2.49 -2.66
CA GLN A 27 -19.28 -3.16 -1.37
C GLN A 27 -19.18 -4.66 -1.59
N SER A 28 -18.13 -5.29 -1.06
CA SER A 28 -17.89 -6.72 -1.31
C SER A 28 -18.86 -7.66 -0.60
N ASP A 29 -19.58 -7.18 0.42
CA ASP A 29 -20.54 -7.93 1.24
C ASP A 29 -22.01 -7.62 0.93
N ASP A 30 -22.29 -6.65 0.07
CA ASP A 30 -23.64 -6.29 -0.37
C ASP A 30 -23.83 -6.65 -1.86
N PRO A 31 -24.59 -7.72 -2.19
CA PRO A 31 -24.84 -8.14 -3.57
C PRO A 31 -25.48 -7.06 -4.45
N GLU A 32 -26.25 -6.13 -3.88
CA GLU A 32 -26.87 -5.03 -4.62
C GLU A 32 -25.86 -3.94 -5.01
N LYS A 33 -24.70 -3.93 -4.35
CA LYS A 33 -23.61 -2.98 -4.57
C LYS A 33 -22.37 -3.63 -5.19
N GLN A 34 -22.57 -4.62 -6.07
CA GLN A 34 -21.51 -5.31 -6.80
C GLN A 34 -21.66 -5.12 -8.32
N PRO A 35 -21.46 -3.91 -8.86
CA PRO A 35 -21.59 -3.67 -10.29
C PRO A 35 -20.60 -4.52 -11.10
N GLU A 36 -21.05 -5.03 -12.26
CA GLU A 36 -20.31 -6.02 -13.07
C GLU A 36 -18.87 -5.59 -13.41
N LYS A 37 -18.65 -4.28 -13.63
CA LYS A 37 -17.32 -3.72 -13.90
C LYS A 37 -16.28 -3.96 -12.79
N PHE A 38 -16.71 -4.27 -11.57
CA PHE A 38 -15.85 -4.59 -10.43
C PHE A 38 -15.87 -6.08 -10.02
N LYS A 39 -16.47 -6.95 -10.84
CA LYS A 39 -16.48 -8.41 -10.59
C LYS A 39 -15.08 -9.00 -10.42
N HIS A 40 -14.10 -8.45 -11.13
CA HIS A 40 -12.70 -8.86 -10.99
C HIS A 40 -12.13 -8.52 -9.60
N ILE A 41 -12.56 -7.41 -8.98
CA ILE A 41 -12.18 -7.04 -7.60
C ILE A 41 -12.83 -8.02 -6.63
N LEU A 42 -14.14 -8.26 -6.75
CA LEU A 42 -14.88 -9.21 -5.91
C LEU A 42 -14.25 -10.60 -5.92
N ALA A 43 -13.79 -11.06 -7.09
CA ALA A 43 -13.13 -12.36 -7.23
C ALA A 43 -11.82 -12.50 -6.42
N THR A 44 -11.26 -11.40 -5.91
CA THR A 44 -10.04 -11.38 -5.07
C THR A 44 -10.31 -11.31 -3.57
N VAL A 45 -11.51 -10.91 -3.15
CA VAL A 45 -11.87 -10.74 -1.73
C VAL A 45 -11.97 -12.11 -1.05
N GLY A 46 -11.45 -12.20 0.18
CA GLY A 46 -11.43 -13.42 1.00
C GLY A 46 -10.47 -14.50 0.51
N LYS A 47 -9.63 -14.22 -0.48
CA LYS A 47 -8.67 -15.18 -1.02
C LYS A 47 -7.24 -14.77 -0.67
N PRO A 48 -6.39 -15.72 -0.24
CA PRO A 48 -4.96 -15.49 -0.09
C PRO A 48 -4.38 -14.94 -1.39
N ARG A 49 -3.65 -13.83 -1.30
CA ARG A 49 -3.04 -13.14 -2.44
C ARG A 49 -1.58 -13.49 -2.58
N ALA A 50 -0.88 -13.52 -1.45
CA ALA A 50 0.54 -13.78 -1.41
C ALA A 50 0.98 -14.31 -0.05
N THR A 51 2.06 -15.07 -0.07
CA THR A 51 2.89 -15.37 1.09
C THR A 51 4.19 -14.61 0.93
N ILE A 52 4.46 -13.71 1.88
CA ILE A 52 5.67 -12.90 1.90
C ILE A 52 6.54 -13.38 3.06
N ARG A 53 7.80 -13.68 2.78
CA ARG A 53 8.82 -13.96 3.78
C ARG A 53 9.67 -12.71 3.96
N PHE A 54 9.87 -12.30 5.20
CA PHE A 54 10.70 -11.15 5.56
C PHE A 54 11.99 -11.58 6.25
N SER A 55 13.02 -10.74 6.18
CA SER A 55 14.22 -10.83 7.00
C SER A 55 13.90 -10.41 8.44
N LYS A 56 14.85 -10.63 9.35
CA LYS A 56 14.75 -10.14 10.74
C LYS A 56 14.65 -8.61 10.84
N THR A 57 15.16 -7.91 9.83
CA THR A 57 15.11 -6.44 9.72
C THR A 57 13.90 -5.94 8.93
N GLY A 58 12.98 -6.82 8.52
CA GLY A 58 11.76 -6.43 7.81
C GLY A 58 11.89 -6.32 6.28
N ASN A 59 13.02 -6.70 5.70
CA ASN A 59 13.21 -6.72 4.24
C ASN A 59 12.45 -7.90 3.60
N PRO A 60 11.66 -7.72 2.53
CA PRO A 60 11.03 -8.84 1.84
C PRO A 60 12.09 -9.72 1.15
N LEU A 61 12.16 -11.00 1.52
CA LEU A 61 13.09 -11.99 0.99
C LEU A 61 12.49 -12.81 -0.15
N LYS A 62 11.19 -13.14 -0.06
CA LYS A 62 10.50 -13.98 -1.05
C LYS A 62 9.01 -13.68 -1.05
N VAL A 63 8.43 -13.55 -2.24
CA VAL A 63 6.99 -13.43 -2.45
C VAL A 63 6.53 -14.60 -3.32
N THR A 64 5.57 -15.38 -2.82
CA THR A 64 4.96 -16.49 -3.56
C THR A 64 3.45 -16.33 -3.63
N THR A 65 2.87 -16.80 -4.72
CA THR A 65 1.43 -17.07 -4.80
C THR A 65 1.01 -18.10 -3.74
N PRO A 66 -0.29 -18.21 -3.41
CA PRO A 66 -0.78 -19.25 -2.49
C PRO A 66 -0.40 -20.68 -2.93
N ASN A 67 -0.27 -20.91 -4.23
CA ASN A 67 0.13 -22.19 -4.82
C ASN A 67 1.65 -22.41 -4.83
N GLY A 68 2.42 -21.63 -4.06
CA GLY A 68 3.87 -21.76 -3.91
C GLY A 68 4.71 -21.33 -5.12
N LYS A 69 4.08 -20.92 -6.23
CA LYS A 69 4.80 -20.39 -7.39
C LYS A 69 5.37 -19.02 -7.05
N PRO A 70 6.64 -18.73 -7.40
CA PRO A 70 7.16 -17.37 -7.36
C PRO A 70 6.20 -16.46 -8.12
N VAL A 71 5.85 -15.32 -7.54
CA VAL A 71 5.23 -14.24 -8.33
C VAL A 71 6.31 -13.83 -9.33
N SER A 72 6.04 -13.97 -10.63
CA SER A 72 7.10 -13.85 -11.64
C SER A 72 7.69 -12.44 -11.61
N ASN A 73 8.91 -12.34 -11.10
CA ASN A 73 9.72 -11.13 -11.13
C ASN A 73 10.03 -10.72 -12.58
N LYS A 74 9.21 -9.86 -13.18
CA LYS A 74 9.76 -8.74 -13.94
C LYS A 74 9.76 -7.44 -13.16
N THR A 75 9.21 -7.42 -11.94
CA THR A 75 9.40 -6.37 -10.93
C THR A 75 8.88 -6.89 -9.60
N ALA A 76 9.77 -7.45 -8.77
CA ALA A 76 9.47 -7.83 -7.38
C ALA A 76 8.93 -6.67 -6.52
N ALA A 77 8.97 -5.44 -7.05
CA ALA A 77 8.46 -4.22 -6.45
C ALA A 77 7.03 -3.82 -6.91
N ASN A 78 6.42 -4.49 -7.90
CA ASN A 78 5.19 -4.01 -8.55
C ASN A 78 3.96 -4.93 -8.49
N ASP A 79 4.10 -6.22 -8.13
CA ASP A 79 3.00 -7.20 -8.28
C ASP A 79 2.19 -7.48 -7.00
N THR A 80 1.96 -6.47 -6.15
CA THR A 80 0.69 -6.39 -5.42
C THR A 80 -0.28 -5.62 -6.32
N ALA A 81 -1.28 -6.31 -6.89
CA ALA A 81 -2.22 -5.77 -7.89
C ALA A 81 -3.21 -4.70 -7.37
N ASP A 82 -2.83 -3.94 -6.35
CA ASP A 82 -3.48 -2.72 -5.85
C ASP A 82 -2.57 -1.48 -5.98
N GLY A 83 -1.33 -1.64 -6.47
CA GLY A 83 -0.35 -0.56 -6.52
C GLY A 83 0.14 -0.10 -5.14
N SER A 84 -0.11 -0.88 -4.08
CA SER A 84 0.35 -0.54 -2.73
C SER A 84 1.84 -0.82 -2.59
N ARG A 85 2.57 0.26 -2.29
CA ARG A 85 4.03 0.35 -2.14
C ARG A 85 4.43 -0.05 -0.72
N GLU A 86 3.64 -0.94 -0.15
CA GLU A 86 3.59 -1.22 1.27
C GLU A 86 4.53 -2.38 1.56
N ALA A 87 5.77 -2.03 1.90
CA ALA A 87 6.48 -2.85 2.85
C ALA A 87 5.56 -2.89 4.10
N HIS A 88 4.89 -4.03 4.29
CA HIS A 88 3.97 -4.25 5.42
C HIS A 88 4.77 -4.11 6.72
N LEU A 89 6.03 -4.51 6.68
CA LEU A 89 7.02 -4.20 7.70
C LEU A 89 7.83 -2.96 7.33
N ILE A 90 8.25 -2.22 8.36
CA ILE A 90 9.30 -1.22 8.21
C ILE A 90 10.66 -1.91 8.15
N VAL A 91 11.62 -1.31 7.44
CA VAL A 91 13.00 -1.80 7.49
C VAL A 91 13.68 -1.23 8.72
N LEU A 92 13.98 -2.11 9.68
CA LEU A 92 14.69 -1.79 10.91
C LEU A 92 16.19 -1.63 10.63
N PRO A 93 16.89 -0.77 11.40
CA PRO A 93 18.33 -0.62 11.26
C PRO A 93 19.06 -1.89 11.72
N GLU A 94 20.21 -2.19 11.11
CA GLU A 94 21.04 -3.34 11.52
C GLU A 94 21.76 -3.11 12.83
N GLN A 95 22.08 -1.85 13.12
CA GLN A 95 22.71 -1.41 14.35
C GLN A 95 21.69 -0.74 15.26
N PRO A 96 21.86 -0.81 16.59
CA PRO A 96 21.05 -0.05 17.53
C PRO A 96 21.06 1.44 17.18
N VAL A 97 19.90 2.08 17.33
CA VAL A 97 19.73 3.53 17.12
C VAL A 97 19.29 4.18 18.43
N ALA A 98 19.90 5.31 18.77
CA ALA A 98 19.50 6.10 19.92
C ALA A 98 18.22 6.90 19.64
N ILE A 99 17.52 7.32 20.69
CA ILE A 99 16.39 8.25 20.55
C ILE A 99 16.90 9.55 19.92
N GLY A 100 16.22 10.02 18.89
CA GLY A 100 16.59 11.18 18.08
C GLY A 100 17.36 10.82 16.81
N GLU A 101 17.99 9.64 16.75
CA GLU A 101 18.72 9.20 15.57
C GLU A 101 17.80 8.77 14.43
N SER A 102 18.36 8.80 13.22
CA SER A 102 17.64 8.47 12.00
C SER A 102 18.42 7.48 11.15
N TRP A 103 17.70 6.60 10.47
CA TRP A 103 18.25 5.70 9.46
C TRP A 103 17.49 5.83 8.16
N LYS A 104 18.12 5.38 7.06
CA LYS A 104 17.61 5.58 5.72
C LYS A 104 17.59 4.26 4.97
N GLU A 105 16.58 4.12 4.12
CA GLU A 105 16.41 3.01 3.20
C GLU A 105 16.21 3.60 1.81
N ARG A 106 17.01 3.17 0.83
CA ARG A 106 16.80 3.51 -0.58
C ARG A 106 16.35 2.28 -1.33
N TYR A 107 15.40 2.48 -2.22
CA TYR A 107 14.89 1.43 -3.09
C TYR A 107 14.39 2.03 -4.39
N ASP A 108 14.29 1.18 -5.41
CA ASP A 108 13.88 1.60 -6.73
C ASP A 108 12.55 0.96 -7.11
N ILE A 109 11.71 1.72 -7.78
CA ILE A 109 10.52 1.22 -8.46
C ILE A 109 10.72 1.44 -9.96
N VAL A 110 10.56 0.37 -10.75
CA VAL A 110 10.57 0.48 -12.20
C VAL A 110 9.14 0.66 -12.68
N THR A 111 8.90 1.64 -13.54
CA THR A 111 7.61 1.86 -14.19
C THR A 111 7.78 2.12 -15.68
N PHE A 112 6.71 2.47 -16.36
CA PHE A 112 6.71 2.94 -17.74
C PHE A 112 6.49 4.45 -17.83
N ASP A 113 7.23 5.12 -18.71
CA ASP A 113 6.96 6.50 -19.10
C ASP A 113 5.81 6.59 -20.12
N GLU A 114 5.50 7.81 -20.55
CA GLU A 114 4.47 8.09 -21.55
C GLU A 114 4.71 7.44 -22.92
N THR A 115 5.96 7.07 -23.22
CA THR A 115 6.37 6.38 -24.45
C THR A 115 6.50 4.85 -24.28
N ARG A 116 6.12 4.33 -23.10
CA ARG A 116 6.27 2.92 -22.69
C ARG A 116 7.71 2.43 -22.54
N ASN A 117 8.67 3.34 -22.36
CA ASN A 117 10.01 2.94 -21.96
C ASN A 117 10.07 2.68 -20.46
N LEU A 118 10.91 1.72 -20.06
CA LEU A 118 11.16 1.44 -18.65
C LEU A 118 11.89 2.63 -18.02
N THR A 119 11.28 3.19 -16.97
CA THR A 119 11.81 4.29 -16.17
C THR A 119 12.03 3.83 -14.75
N LYS A 120 13.25 4.06 -14.24
CA LYS A 120 13.62 3.72 -12.87
C LYS A 120 13.43 4.94 -11.96
N VAL A 121 12.63 4.78 -10.92
CA VAL A 121 12.32 5.83 -9.94
C VAL A 121 12.90 5.45 -8.59
N MET A 122 13.86 6.23 -8.12
CA MET A 122 14.53 6.04 -6.83
C MET A 122 13.70 6.69 -5.72
N PHE A 123 13.47 5.93 -4.66
CA PHE A 123 12.83 6.36 -3.43
C PHE A 123 13.82 6.36 -2.27
N GLN A 124 13.56 7.21 -1.30
CA GLN A 124 14.20 7.15 0.01
C GLN A 124 13.15 7.23 1.10
N ARG A 125 13.21 6.28 2.02
CA ARG A 125 12.56 6.37 3.32
C ARG A 125 13.57 6.85 4.34
N VAL A 126 13.17 7.80 5.15
CA VAL A 126 13.90 8.28 6.32
C VAL A 126 13.06 7.95 7.53
N TYR A 127 13.64 7.20 8.44
CA TYR A 127 13.04 6.84 9.70
C TYR A 127 13.76 7.56 10.83
N LYS A 128 13.04 7.95 11.88
CA LYS A 128 13.62 8.54 13.09
C LYS A 128 13.02 7.90 14.33
N LEU A 129 13.86 7.43 15.25
CA LEU A 129 13.38 6.98 16.55
C LEU A 129 13.03 8.21 17.39
N VAL A 130 11.75 8.42 17.67
CA VAL A 130 11.27 9.61 18.40
C VAL A 130 11.24 9.38 19.89
N ALA A 131 10.79 8.20 20.31
CA ALA A 131 10.66 7.84 21.72
C ALA A 131 10.64 6.32 21.90
N VAL A 132 10.98 5.89 23.11
CA VAL A 132 10.68 4.54 23.60
C VAL A 132 9.95 4.69 24.93
N THR A 133 8.73 4.15 25.02
CA THR A 133 7.89 4.23 26.23
C THR A 133 7.15 2.92 26.39
N ASP A 134 7.17 2.34 27.59
CA ASP A 134 6.50 1.07 27.91
C ASP A 134 6.81 -0.07 26.93
N GLY A 135 8.09 -0.20 26.53
CA GLY A 135 8.54 -1.21 25.57
C GLY A 135 8.08 -0.95 24.12
N LYS A 136 7.55 0.24 23.81
CA LYS A 136 7.10 0.62 22.47
C LYS A 136 7.96 1.72 21.87
N ALA A 137 8.49 1.47 20.67
CA ALA A 137 9.20 2.47 19.88
C ALA A 137 8.21 3.31 19.08
N ILE A 138 8.29 4.63 19.19
CA ILE A 138 7.59 5.57 18.30
C ILE A 138 8.59 6.00 17.23
N ILE A 139 8.29 5.68 15.98
CA ILE A 139 9.16 5.93 14.83
C ILE A 139 8.44 6.86 13.86
N GLU A 140 9.07 7.96 13.49
CA GLU A 140 8.62 8.79 12.37
C GLU A 140 9.12 8.21 11.06
N LEU A 141 8.28 8.24 10.02
CA LEU A 141 8.61 7.86 8.66
C LEU A 141 8.33 9.03 7.72
N LYS A 142 9.27 9.30 6.81
CA LYS A 142 9.08 10.14 5.63
C LYS A 142 9.58 9.41 4.39
N THR A 143 8.78 9.38 3.33
CA THR A 143 9.14 8.85 2.02
C THR A 143 9.29 9.98 1.02
N MET A 144 10.31 9.93 0.17
CA MET A 144 10.57 10.93 -0.86
C MET A 144 11.04 10.29 -2.17
N ILE A 145 10.71 10.92 -3.29
CA ILE A 145 11.25 10.60 -4.62
C ILE A 145 12.58 11.33 -4.79
N LEU A 146 13.63 10.60 -5.19
CA LEU A 146 14.96 11.18 -5.43
C LEU A 146 15.31 11.32 -6.91
N SER A 147 14.63 10.60 -7.81
CA SER A 147 14.91 10.70 -9.24
C SER A 147 14.59 12.10 -9.78
N PRO A 148 15.56 12.83 -10.35
CA PRO A 148 15.31 14.12 -10.98
C PRO A 148 14.65 13.96 -12.35
N GLY A 149 14.00 15.02 -12.84
CA GLY A 149 13.57 15.11 -14.23
C GLY A 149 12.45 14.15 -14.65
N LEU A 150 11.68 13.59 -13.70
CA LEU A 150 10.54 12.74 -14.02
C LEU A 150 9.45 13.55 -14.74
N SER A 151 8.89 12.98 -15.80
CA SER A 151 7.75 13.58 -16.49
C SER A 151 6.52 13.62 -15.57
N PRO A 152 5.59 14.58 -15.75
CA PRO A 152 4.37 14.62 -14.95
C PRO A 152 3.51 13.33 -15.04
N PRO A 153 3.37 12.67 -16.21
CA PRO A 153 2.73 11.35 -16.29
C PRO A 153 3.39 10.31 -15.39
N VAL A 154 4.71 10.27 -15.33
CA VAL A 154 5.44 9.38 -14.41
C VAL A 154 5.14 9.76 -12.96
N LEU A 155 5.26 11.03 -12.57
CA LEU A 155 4.97 11.50 -11.21
C LEU A 155 3.53 11.18 -10.77
N SER A 156 2.55 11.25 -11.68
CA SER A 156 1.15 10.95 -11.38
C SER A 156 0.93 9.50 -10.91
N GLN A 157 1.74 8.55 -11.39
CA GLN A 157 1.69 7.15 -10.96
C GLN A 157 2.16 6.98 -9.51
N PHE A 158 2.95 7.93 -9.00
CA PHE A 158 3.46 7.96 -7.64
C PHE A 158 2.82 9.10 -6.82
N LEU A 159 1.64 9.59 -7.21
CA LEU A 159 0.96 10.73 -6.57
C LEU A 159 0.83 10.59 -5.04
N LEU A 160 0.55 9.39 -4.53
CA LEU A 160 0.38 9.13 -3.09
C LEU A 160 1.58 8.42 -2.46
N ALA A 161 2.74 8.46 -3.12
CA ALA A 161 3.96 7.77 -2.68
C ALA A 161 4.71 8.44 -1.54
N GLU A 162 4.77 9.77 -1.57
CA GLU A 162 5.54 10.59 -0.64
C GLU A 162 4.74 10.78 0.64
N VAL A 163 4.73 9.71 1.44
CA VAL A 163 4.00 9.64 2.71
C VAL A 163 4.84 10.16 3.86
N ALA A 164 4.19 10.74 4.86
CA ALA A 164 4.77 11.03 6.17
C ALA A 164 3.84 10.59 7.29
N GLY A 165 4.41 10.14 8.41
CA GLY A 165 3.62 9.75 9.57
C GLY A 165 4.41 9.01 10.64
N LYS A 166 3.69 8.24 11.47
CA LYS A 166 4.24 7.56 12.65
C LYS A 166 3.92 6.08 12.65
N ILE A 167 4.86 5.29 13.14
CA ILE A 167 4.76 3.86 13.39
C ILE A 167 5.00 3.62 14.88
N THR A 168 4.21 2.74 15.48
CA THR A 168 4.43 2.24 16.83
C THR A 168 4.82 0.78 16.75
N LEU A 169 6.02 0.45 17.21
CA LEU A 169 6.57 -0.90 17.25
C LEU A 169 6.58 -1.39 18.70
N ASP A 170 5.97 -2.54 18.98
CA ASP A 170 6.20 -3.27 20.22
C ASP A 170 7.55 -3.99 20.12
N ILE A 171 8.55 -3.49 20.84
CA ILE A 171 9.93 -3.99 20.74
C ILE A 171 10.02 -5.40 21.33
N ASN A 172 9.29 -5.65 22.41
CA ASN A 172 9.31 -6.93 23.13
C ASN A 172 8.71 -8.05 22.28
N ARG A 173 7.63 -7.75 21.56
CA ARG A 173 6.95 -8.71 20.68
C ARG A 173 7.49 -8.73 19.25
N GLY A 174 8.23 -7.70 18.84
CA GLY A 174 8.69 -7.53 17.47
C GLY A 174 7.57 -7.27 16.47
N LEU A 175 6.48 -6.61 16.90
CA LEU A 175 5.27 -6.40 16.10
C LEU A 175 4.95 -4.92 15.93
N ILE A 176 4.55 -4.53 14.72
CA ILE A 176 3.97 -3.20 14.49
C ILE A 176 2.59 -3.18 15.12
N VAL A 177 2.38 -2.28 16.09
CA VAL A 177 1.11 -2.08 16.78
C VAL A 177 0.20 -1.17 15.96
N SER A 178 0.76 -0.12 15.37
CA SER A 178 0.02 0.80 14.53
C SER A 178 0.92 1.57 13.58
N LYS A 179 0.33 2.02 12.47
CA LYS A 179 0.97 2.89 11.48
C LYS A 179 -0.06 3.88 10.97
N VAL A 180 0.23 5.16 11.09
CA VAL A 180 -0.63 6.25 10.60
C VAL A 180 0.19 7.08 9.64
N LEU A 181 -0.22 7.13 8.37
CA LEU A 181 0.47 7.86 7.31
C LEU A 181 -0.48 8.80 6.58
N THR A 182 0.08 9.88 6.06
CA THR A 182 -0.64 10.85 5.24
C THR A 182 0.20 11.21 4.01
N ALA A 183 -0.47 11.56 2.92
CA ALA A 183 0.15 12.21 1.77
C ALA A 183 -0.84 13.20 1.17
N GLN A 184 -0.33 14.31 0.62
CA GLN A 184 -1.11 15.25 -0.15
C GLN A 184 -0.23 15.84 -1.24
N ASN A 185 -0.58 15.53 -2.50
CA ASN A 185 0.22 15.94 -3.64
C ASN A 185 -0.66 16.42 -4.78
N THR A 186 -0.08 17.22 -5.66
CA THR A 186 -0.71 17.71 -6.89
C THR A 186 0.27 17.59 -8.04
N VAL A 187 -0.20 17.04 -9.16
CA VAL A 187 0.57 16.92 -10.40
C VAL A 187 -0.19 17.63 -11.51
N VAL A 188 0.47 18.60 -12.15
CA VAL A 188 -0.07 19.33 -13.31
C VAL A 188 0.39 18.62 -14.59
N ASN A 189 -0.47 18.55 -15.59
CA ASN A 189 -0.26 17.81 -16.85
C ASN A 189 -0.04 16.30 -16.63
N ALA A 190 -0.71 15.73 -15.63
CA ALA A 190 -0.65 14.32 -15.29
C ALA A 190 -1.06 13.40 -16.45
N ILE A 191 -1.95 13.87 -17.33
CA ILE A 191 -2.38 13.13 -18.52
C ILE A 191 -1.66 13.73 -19.75
N PRO A 192 -0.92 12.93 -20.53
CA PRO A 192 -0.23 13.40 -21.73
C PRO A 192 -1.17 14.09 -22.72
N GLY A 193 -0.72 15.21 -23.30
CA GLY A 193 -1.43 15.92 -24.38
C GLY A 193 -2.67 16.72 -23.96
N VAL A 194 -3.00 16.76 -22.67
CA VAL A 194 -4.13 17.56 -22.16
C VAL A 194 -3.69 18.41 -20.97
N SER A 195 -4.13 19.67 -20.96
CA SER A 195 -3.99 20.51 -19.76
C SER A 195 -4.85 19.92 -18.65
N SER A 196 -4.20 19.38 -17.64
CA SER A 196 -4.85 18.58 -16.59
C SER A 196 -4.21 18.85 -15.24
N GLN A 197 -4.94 18.56 -14.17
CA GLN A 197 -4.42 18.59 -12.81
C GLN A 197 -4.96 17.39 -12.07
N MET A 198 -4.07 16.67 -11.38
CA MET A 198 -4.42 15.55 -10.52
C MET A 198 -4.02 15.89 -9.09
N LYS A 199 -4.99 15.85 -8.17
CA LYS A 199 -4.76 16.07 -6.73
C LYS A 199 -5.08 14.79 -5.99
N GLY A 200 -4.17 14.37 -5.12
CA GLY A 200 -4.30 13.18 -4.29
C GLY A 200 -4.24 13.56 -2.82
N THR A 201 -5.04 12.89 -1.99
CA THR A 201 -4.91 12.93 -0.53
C THR A 201 -5.08 11.52 -0.01
N LEU A 202 -4.14 11.09 0.85
CA LEU A 202 -4.13 9.79 1.49
C LEU A 202 -4.21 9.97 3.00
N HIS A 203 -5.09 9.20 3.62
CA HIS A 203 -5.09 8.91 5.05
C HIS A 203 -5.02 7.40 5.22
N TYR A 204 -3.92 6.90 5.74
CA TYR A 204 -3.67 5.49 5.94
C TYR A 204 -3.59 5.20 7.44
N THR A 205 -4.27 4.16 7.89
CA THR A 205 -4.20 3.66 9.26
C THR A 205 -4.17 2.15 9.27
N GLU A 206 -3.15 1.61 9.92
CA GLU A 206 -2.99 0.18 10.21
C GLU A 206 -2.94 0.01 11.73
N LYS A 207 -3.56 -1.05 12.24
CA LYS A 207 -3.55 -1.41 13.65
C LYS A 207 -3.49 -2.93 13.80
N LEU A 208 -2.69 -3.39 14.75
CA LEU A 208 -2.67 -4.80 15.14
C LEU A 208 -3.99 -5.15 15.83
N THR A 209 -4.72 -6.09 15.24
CA THR A 209 -5.94 -6.67 15.84
C THR A 209 -5.58 -7.87 16.72
N GLY A 210 -6.39 -8.18 17.73
CA GLY A 210 -6.19 -9.35 18.59
C GLY A 210 -6.35 -10.67 17.84
N GLU A 211 -5.73 -11.74 18.36
CA GLU A 211 -5.78 -13.09 17.76
C GLU A 211 -7.21 -13.63 17.64
N GLU A 212 -8.09 -13.31 18.59
CA GLU A 212 -9.50 -13.70 18.58
C GLU A 212 -10.28 -13.05 17.42
N GLN A 213 -9.98 -11.79 17.09
CA GLN A 213 -10.58 -11.11 15.94
C GLN A 213 -10.05 -11.68 14.62
N ALA A 214 -8.78 -12.07 14.57
CA ALA A 214 -8.21 -12.75 13.40
C ALA A 214 -8.82 -14.15 13.21
N ALA A 215 -8.99 -14.92 14.29
CA ALA A 215 -9.58 -16.26 14.27
C ALA A 215 -11.08 -16.24 13.94
N THR A 216 -11.85 -15.32 14.53
CA THR A 216 -13.29 -15.15 14.24
C THR A 216 -13.53 -14.79 12.77
N ARG A 217 -12.66 -13.95 12.18
CA ARG A 217 -12.73 -13.59 10.75
C ARG A 217 -12.30 -14.74 9.83
N ALA A 218 -11.28 -15.51 10.23
CA ALA A 218 -10.86 -16.70 9.49
C ALA A 218 -11.97 -17.77 9.47
N ALA A 219 -12.69 -17.95 10.58
CA ALA A 219 -13.84 -18.86 10.66
C ALA A 219 -15.01 -18.38 9.78
N ALA A 220 -15.34 -17.08 9.80
CA ALA A 220 -16.42 -16.53 8.98
C ALA A 220 -16.16 -16.64 7.47
N SER A 221 -14.90 -16.51 7.03
CA SER A 221 -14.51 -16.63 5.61
C SER A 221 -14.48 -18.10 5.13
N ALA A 222 -14.23 -19.06 6.01
CA ALA A 222 -14.35 -20.50 5.70
C ALA A 222 -15.80 -20.94 5.47
N ASP A 223 -16.75 -20.40 6.25
CA ASP A 223 -18.19 -20.72 6.14
C ASP A 223 -18.85 -20.16 4.87
N VAL A 224 -18.32 -19.09 4.29
CA VAL A 224 -18.80 -18.55 3.01
C VAL A 224 -18.33 -19.41 1.83
N ASN A 225 -17.15 -20.03 1.93
CA ASN A 225 -16.61 -20.93 0.90
C ASN A 225 -17.18 -22.35 0.98
N SER A 226 -17.74 -22.79 2.11
CA SER A 226 -18.40 -24.11 2.25
C SER A 226 -19.84 -24.13 1.74
N LYS A 227 -20.44 -22.96 1.48
CA LYS A 227 -21.82 -22.78 0.98
C LYS A 227 -21.90 -22.45 -0.52
N LYS A 228 -20.79 -22.55 -1.26
CA LYS A 228 -20.73 -22.47 -2.73
C LYS A 228 -20.38 -23.83 -3.32
#